data_AF-A0A7K7YDW6-F1
#
_entry.id   AF-A0A7K7YDW6-F1
#
_cell.length_a   1.000
_cell.length_b   1.000
_cell.length_c   1.000
_cell.angle_alpha   90.00
_cell.angle_beta   90.00
_cell.angle_gamma   90.00
#
_symmetry.space_group_name_H-M   'P 1'
#
loop_
_entity.id
_entity.type
_entity.pdbx_description
1 polymer ?
#
loop_
_entity_poly.entity_id
_entity_poly.type
_entity_poly.pdbx_seq_one_letter_code
_entity_poly.pdbx_strand_id
1 'polypeptide(L)'
;EMWEKAIQLSKELADMYENKVFDYEGLGNLLKKRATFYENIMKAMRPQPEYFAVGYYGQGFPSFLRNKIFIYRGKEYERREDFNLKLLTQFPSAEKMTSTAPPAEEIKASPKQYVQCFIVKPVMNLPPNYKDKPVPEQILNYYRANEVQQFTHSRPVRKGEKDPDNEFANMWIERTTYTTAYSFPGILKWFEVKQVTTEEISPLENAIETMELTNEKITNIVQQHMWDRSLPVHPLSMLLSGIVDPAVMGGFTNYEKAFFTEKYLQEHPEDQDKIELLKQQIAIQMPLLAEGIRIHGEKLTEQLKPLHERLTACFKELRRKVEKQYGVITLV
;
A
#
# COMPACT_ATOMS: atom_id res chain seq x y z
N GLU A 1 -11.82 -6.57 -13.32
CA GLU A 1 -11.53 -6.75 -14.77
C GLU A 1 -10.07 -7.20 -14.96
N MET A 2 -9.77 -8.15 -15.85
CA MET A 2 -8.43 -8.78 -16.00
C MET A 2 -7.85 -8.62 -17.42
N TRP A 3 -7.63 -7.37 -17.84
CA TRP A 3 -7.20 -7.07 -19.21
C TRP A 3 -5.78 -7.52 -19.54
N GLU A 4 -4.88 -7.53 -18.55
CA GLU A 4 -3.50 -8.01 -18.68
C GLU A 4 -3.47 -9.49 -19.13
N LYS A 5 -4.28 -10.33 -18.49
CA LYS A 5 -4.45 -11.75 -18.88
C LYS A 5 -5.16 -11.88 -20.23
N ALA A 6 -6.16 -11.05 -20.52
CA ALA A 6 -6.83 -11.05 -21.82
C ALA A 6 -5.85 -10.72 -22.96
N ILE A 7 -4.95 -9.77 -22.74
CA ILE A 7 -3.87 -9.42 -23.69
C ILE A 7 -2.92 -10.60 -23.87
N GLN A 8 -2.51 -11.27 -22.80
CA GLN A 8 -1.65 -12.46 -22.89
C GLN A 8 -2.26 -13.53 -23.80
N LEU A 9 -3.50 -13.94 -23.52
CA LEU A 9 -4.20 -14.96 -24.32
C LEU A 9 -4.44 -14.50 -25.77
N SER A 10 -4.72 -13.21 -25.97
CA SER A 10 -4.89 -12.67 -27.32
C SER A 10 -3.60 -12.70 -28.16
N LYS A 11 -2.41 -12.72 -27.54
CA LYS A 11 -1.14 -12.89 -28.26
C LYS A 11 -0.95 -14.32 -28.73
N GLU A 12 -1.28 -15.29 -27.87
CA GLU A 12 -1.25 -16.72 -28.21
C GLU A 12 -2.23 -17.04 -29.34
N LEU A 13 -3.45 -16.50 -29.26
CA LEU A 13 -4.44 -16.69 -30.33
C LEU A 13 -4.06 -15.98 -31.64
N ALA A 14 -3.40 -14.83 -31.57
CA ALA A 14 -2.91 -14.14 -32.76
C ALA A 14 -1.87 -14.97 -33.52
N ASP A 15 -0.94 -15.62 -32.80
CA ASP A 15 0.05 -16.52 -33.41
C ASP A 15 -0.62 -17.70 -34.13
N MET A 16 -1.66 -18.28 -33.52
CA MET A 16 -2.44 -19.35 -34.16
C MET A 16 -3.11 -18.88 -35.46
N TYR A 17 -3.77 -17.72 -35.43
CA TYR A 17 -4.44 -17.16 -36.61
C TYR A 17 -3.47 -16.77 -37.72
N GLU A 18 -2.30 -16.23 -37.38
CA GLU A 18 -1.30 -15.79 -38.36
C GLU A 18 -0.53 -16.97 -38.95
N ASN A 19 -0.06 -17.90 -38.10
CA ASN A 19 0.97 -18.88 -38.48
C ASN A 19 0.47 -20.32 -38.61
N LYS A 20 -0.75 -20.64 -38.17
CA LYS A 20 -1.29 -22.02 -38.20
C LYS A 20 -2.52 -22.17 -39.07
N VAL A 21 -3.51 -21.29 -38.92
CA VAL A 21 -4.79 -21.41 -39.63
C VAL A 21 -5.02 -20.33 -40.70
N PHE A 22 -4.18 -19.30 -40.74
CA PHE A 22 -4.21 -18.20 -41.72
C PHE A 22 -5.57 -17.46 -41.78
N ASP A 23 -6.24 -17.34 -40.63
CA ASP A 23 -7.49 -16.59 -40.48
C ASP A 23 -7.20 -15.10 -40.20
N TYR A 24 -6.94 -14.35 -41.28
CA TYR A 24 -6.59 -12.94 -41.17
C TYR A 24 -7.78 -12.03 -40.84
N GLU A 25 -9.03 -12.46 -41.13
CA GLU A 25 -10.22 -11.71 -40.71
C GLU A 25 -10.40 -11.82 -39.19
N GLY A 26 -10.29 -13.04 -38.64
CA GLY A 26 -10.27 -13.30 -37.20
C GLY A 26 -9.13 -12.57 -36.50
N LEU A 27 -7.93 -12.58 -37.09
CA LEU A 27 -6.78 -11.83 -36.59
C LEU A 27 -7.04 -10.32 -36.54
N GLY A 28 -7.58 -9.74 -37.61
CA GLY A 28 -7.91 -8.31 -37.66
C GLY A 28 -8.87 -7.89 -36.54
N ASN A 29 -9.90 -8.69 -36.29
CA ASN A 29 -10.86 -8.45 -35.21
C ASN A 29 -10.22 -8.62 -33.82
N LEU A 30 -9.39 -9.65 -33.64
CA LEU A 30 -8.66 -9.90 -32.39
C LEU A 30 -7.71 -8.74 -32.04
N LEU A 31 -6.98 -8.21 -33.03
CA LEU A 31 -6.06 -7.09 -32.85
C LEU A 31 -6.81 -5.81 -32.42
N LYS A 32 -7.96 -5.51 -33.04
CA LYS A 32 -8.82 -4.39 -32.62
C LYS A 32 -9.27 -4.56 -31.17
N LYS A 33 -9.71 -5.76 -30.77
CA LYS A 33 -10.09 -6.06 -29.38
C LYS A 33 -8.91 -5.95 -28.41
N ARG A 34 -7.72 -6.35 -28.83
CA ARG A 34 -6.50 -6.19 -28.03
C ARG A 34 -6.14 -4.72 -27.80
N ALA A 35 -6.34 -3.87 -28.82
CA ALA A 35 -6.14 -2.43 -28.67
C ALA A 35 -7.07 -1.84 -27.60
N THR A 36 -8.35 -2.23 -27.55
CA THR A 36 -9.27 -1.75 -26.51
C THR A 36 -8.88 -2.19 -25.10
N PHE A 37 -8.26 -3.38 -24.93
CA PHE A 37 -7.71 -3.78 -23.64
C PHE A 37 -6.58 -2.88 -23.17
N TYR A 38 -5.65 -2.50 -24.06
CA TYR A 38 -4.60 -1.55 -23.71
C TYR A 38 -5.16 -0.17 -23.34
N GLU A 39 -6.14 0.32 -24.09
CA GLU A 39 -6.82 1.59 -23.77
C GLU A 39 -7.49 1.55 -22.40
N ASN A 40 -8.18 0.44 -22.09
CA ASN A 40 -8.86 0.26 -20.81
C ASN A 40 -7.86 0.22 -19.65
N ILE A 41 -6.73 -0.47 -19.76
CA ILE A 41 -5.67 -0.47 -18.72
C ILE A 41 -5.24 0.95 -18.37
N MET A 42 -5.13 1.83 -19.37
CA MET A 42 -4.64 3.19 -19.19
C MET A 42 -5.71 4.17 -18.70
N LYS A 43 -6.97 3.99 -19.12
CA LYS A 43 -8.02 5.02 -18.97
C LYS A 43 -9.19 4.61 -18.09
N ALA A 44 -9.51 3.32 -18.02
CA ALA A 44 -10.67 2.87 -17.27
C ALA A 44 -10.35 2.75 -15.77
N MET A 45 -11.29 3.20 -14.94
CA MET A 45 -11.16 3.08 -13.49
C MET A 45 -11.38 1.63 -13.08
N ARG A 46 -10.43 1.10 -12.31
CA ARG A 46 -10.47 -0.27 -11.79
C ARG A 46 -10.50 -0.24 -10.26
N PRO A 47 -11.60 -0.68 -9.62
CA PRO A 47 -11.66 -0.76 -8.17
C PRO A 47 -10.61 -1.74 -7.65
N GLN A 48 -9.83 -1.31 -6.65
CA GLN A 48 -8.85 -2.17 -5.99
C GLN A 48 -9.56 -3.10 -5.01
N PRO A 49 -9.36 -4.43 -5.11
CA PRO A 49 -9.95 -5.37 -4.15
C PRO A 49 -9.27 -5.24 -2.78
N GLU A 50 -10.05 -5.34 -1.72
CA GLU A 50 -9.52 -5.58 -0.38
C GLU A 50 -9.23 -7.08 -0.18
N TYR A 51 -8.27 -7.39 0.68
CA TYR A 51 -7.95 -8.75 1.08
C TYR A 51 -8.15 -8.92 2.58
N PHE A 52 -8.73 -10.06 2.97
CA PHE A 52 -9.04 -10.38 4.35
C PHE A 52 -8.34 -11.67 4.76
N ALA A 53 -7.57 -11.65 5.84
CA ALA A 53 -7.13 -12.87 6.50
C ALA A 53 -8.24 -13.36 7.42
N VAL A 54 -8.59 -14.64 7.30
CA VAL A 54 -9.57 -15.31 8.16
C VAL A 54 -8.93 -16.53 8.81
N GLY A 55 -8.81 -16.50 10.12
CA GLY A 55 -8.38 -17.63 10.94
C GLY A 55 -9.58 -18.36 11.52
N TYR A 56 -9.62 -19.68 11.35
CA TYR A 56 -10.64 -20.55 11.93
C TYR A 56 -9.99 -21.40 13.03
N TYR A 57 -10.30 -21.12 14.30
CA TYR A 57 -9.63 -21.74 15.44
C TYR A 57 -10.59 -22.51 16.34
N GLY A 58 -10.06 -23.55 16.98
CA GLY A 58 -10.81 -24.46 17.84
C GLY A 58 -11.24 -25.74 17.12
N GLN A 59 -11.41 -26.80 17.89
CA GLN A 59 -11.71 -28.15 17.41
C GLN A 59 -13.14 -28.29 16.85
N GLY A 60 -14.00 -27.30 17.09
CA GLY A 60 -15.37 -27.27 16.56
C GLY A 60 -15.44 -27.07 15.04
N PHE A 61 -14.35 -26.67 14.37
CA PHE A 61 -14.30 -26.59 12.92
C PHE A 61 -13.98 -27.94 12.25
N PRO A 62 -14.47 -28.15 11.01
CA PRO A 62 -14.01 -29.25 10.15
C PRO A 62 -12.50 -29.24 9.95
N SER A 63 -11.90 -30.42 9.74
CA SER A 63 -10.44 -30.59 9.65
C SER A 63 -9.76 -29.70 8.60
N PHE A 64 -10.45 -29.39 7.50
CA PHE A 64 -9.90 -28.55 6.44
C PHE A 64 -9.82 -27.06 6.80
N LEU A 65 -10.59 -26.60 7.80
CA LEU A 65 -10.56 -25.22 8.32
C LEU A 65 -9.83 -25.12 9.65
N ARG A 66 -9.92 -26.16 10.48
CA ARG A 66 -9.46 -26.16 11.86
C ARG A 66 -8.01 -25.70 12.00
N ASN A 67 -7.83 -24.65 12.80
CA ASN A 67 -6.56 -24.03 13.14
C ASN A 67 -5.75 -23.58 11.91
N LYS A 68 -6.44 -23.14 10.86
CA LYS A 68 -5.84 -22.65 9.61
C LYS A 68 -6.26 -21.22 9.32
N ILE A 69 -5.41 -20.54 8.55
CA ILE A 69 -5.65 -19.18 8.05
C ILE A 69 -5.85 -19.26 6.54
N PHE A 70 -6.82 -18.50 6.04
CA PHE A 70 -7.10 -18.33 4.63
C PHE A 70 -7.08 -16.84 4.29
N ILE A 71 -6.52 -16.50 3.14
CA ILE A 71 -6.67 -15.15 2.59
C ILE A 71 -7.86 -15.17 1.65
N TYR A 72 -8.75 -14.20 1.79
CA TYR A 72 -9.92 -13.98 0.96
C TYR A 72 -9.73 -12.72 0.13
N ARG A 73 -10.00 -12.82 -1.16
CA ARG A 73 -10.12 -11.67 -2.05
C ARG A 73 -11.56 -11.14 -2.00
N GLY A 74 -11.71 -9.91 -1.52
CA GLY A 74 -12.98 -9.20 -1.47
C GLY A 74 -13.59 -8.99 -2.86
N LYS A 75 -14.91 -8.87 -2.89
CA LYS A 75 -15.63 -8.37 -4.07
C LYS A 75 -15.35 -6.86 -4.24
N GLU A 76 -15.74 -6.34 -5.39
CA GLU A 76 -15.63 -4.90 -5.66
C GLU A 76 -16.37 -4.11 -4.58
N TYR A 77 -15.65 -3.15 -3.97
CA TYR A 77 -16.12 -2.28 -2.89
C TYR A 77 -16.59 -3.01 -1.62
N GLU A 78 -16.30 -4.30 -1.47
CA GLU A 78 -16.65 -5.04 -0.26
C GLU A 78 -15.74 -4.62 0.90
N ARG A 79 -16.35 -4.10 1.96
CA ARG A 79 -15.64 -3.74 3.18
C ARG A 79 -15.55 -4.92 4.14
N ARG A 80 -14.57 -4.87 5.04
CA ARG A 80 -14.35 -5.88 6.07
C ARG A 80 -15.59 -6.14 6.94
N GLU A 81 -16.38 -5.12 7.25
CA GLU A 81 -17.59 -5.24 8.08
C GLU A 81 -18.66 -6.08 7.38
N ASP A 82 -18.91 -5.81 6.10
CA ASP A 82 -19.86 -6.55 5.27
C ASP A 82 -19.39 -8.00 5.06
N PHE A 83 -18.09 -8.18 4.84
CA PHE A 83 -17.48 -9.50 4.71
C PHE A 83 -17.61 -10.30 6.01
N ASN A 84 -17.33 -9.69 7.17
CA ASN A 84 -17.46 -10.32 8.48
C ASN A 84 -18.89 -10.77 8.77
N LEU A 85 -19.89 -9.94 8.44
CA LEU A 85 -21.29 -10.28 8.65
C LEU A 85 -21.66 -11.53 7.85
N LYS A 86 -21.26 -11.60 6.57
CA LYS A 86 -21.50 -12.78 5.72
C LYS A 86 -20.79 -14.02 6.25
N LEU A 87 -19.56 -13.86 6.72
CA LEU A 87 -18.75 -14.93 7.28
C LEU A 87 -19.41 -15.53 8.54
N LEU A 88 -19.87 -14.69 9.47
CA LEU A 88 -20.51 -15.15 10.71
C LEU A 88 -21.89 -15.77 10.46
N THR A 89 -22.63 -15.33 9.43
CA THR A 89 -23.86 -16.01 9.00
C THR A 89 -23.61 -17.45 8.53
N GLN A 90 -22.44 -17.73 7.94
CA GLN A 90 -22.06 -19.09 7.54
C GLN A 90 -21.64 -19.97 8.73
N PHE A 91 -21.17 -19.35 9.82
CA PHE A 91 -20.76 -20.04 11.05
C PHE A 91 -21.47 -19.45 12.28
N PRO A 92 -22.78 -19.71 12.46
CA PRO A 92 -23.57 -19.08 13.53
C PRO A 92 -23.08 -19.37 14.95
N SER A 93 -22.37 -20.49 15.14
CA SER A 93 -21.80 -20.91 16.43
C SER A 93 -20.41 -20.36 16.69
N ALA A 94 -19.84 -19.59 15.76
CA ALA A 94 -18.48 -19.06 15.90
C ALA A 94 -18.45 -17.76 16.71
N GLU A 95 -17.56 -17.71 17.70
CA GLU A 95 -17.26 -16.51 18.47
C GLU A 95 -16.26 -15.64 17.69
N LYS A 96 -16.61 -14.36 17.45
CA LYS A 96 -15.73 -13.41 16.76
C LYS A 96 -14.60 -12.97 17.69
N MET A 97 -13.36 -13.16 17.24
CA MET A 97 -12.18 -12.65 17.93
C MET A 97 -11.98 -11.14 17.66
N THR A 98 -11.54 -10.42 18.69
CA THR A 98 -11.26 -8.98 18.63
C THR A 98 -9.79 -8.67 18.35
N SER A 99 -8.88 -9.51 18.85
CA SER A 99 -7.44 -9.39 18.61
C SER A 99 -7.06 -9.90 17.22
N THR A 100 -6.04 -9.30 16.62
CA THR A 100 -5.38 -9.77 15.40
C THR A 100 -4.08 -10.54 15.68
N ALA A 101 -3.74 -10.73 16.96
CA ALA A 101 -2.62 -11.58 17.37
C ALA A 101 -2.91 -13.06 17.08
N PRO A 102 -1.87 -13.89 16.88
CA PRO A 102 -2.04 -15.34 16.87
C PRO A 102 -2.77 -15.80 18.15
N PRO A 103 -3.77 -16.70 18.03
CA PRO A 103 -4.49 -17.21 19.19
C PRO A 103 -3.58 -18.09 20.05
N ALA A 104 -3.83 -18.05 21.36
CA ALA A 104 -3.19 -18.95 22.31
C ALA A 104 -3.62 -20.43 22.07
N GLU A 105 -2.82 -21.37 22.54
CA GLU A 105 -3.05 -22.80 22.31
C GLU A 105 -4.36 -23.30 22.93
N GLU A 106 -4.83 -22.67 24.01
CA GLU A 106 -6.11 -22.98 24.65
C GLU A 106 -7.29 -22.70 23.70
N ILE A 107 -7.22 -21.62 22.92
CA ILE A 107 -8.23 -21.29 21.91
C ILE A 107 -8.20 -22.31 20.76
N LYS A 108 -7.01 -22.75 20.34
CA LYS A 108 -6.84 -23.76 19.28
C LYS A 108 -7.30 -25.15 19.72
N ALA A 109 -7.17 -25.49 21.00
CA ALA A 109 -7.56 -26.77 21.60
C ALA A 109 -9.04 -26.80 22.06
N SER A 110 -9.66 -25.62 22.25
CA SER A 110 -11.06 -25.50 22.69
C SER A 110 -12.03 -26.22 21.74
N PRO A 111 -13.09 -26.87 22.25
CA PRO A 111 -14.12 -27.52 21.42
C PRO A 111 -15.02 -26.51 20.68
N LYS A 112 -14.93 -25.22 21.01
CA LYS A 112 -15.70 -24.14 20.39
C LYS A 112 -15.15 -23.75 19.02
N GLN A 113 -15.85 -22.83 18.36
CA GLN A 113 -15.44 -22.22 17.10
C GLN A 113 -15.10 -20.74 17.35
N TYR A 114 -13.90 -20.32 16.95
CA TYR A 114 -13.46 -18.92 17.00
C TYR A 114 -13.05 -18.45 15.61
N VAL A 115 -13.54 -17.29 15.21
CA VAL A 115 -13.22 -16.68 13.91
C VAL A 115 -12.47 -15.37 14.13
N GLN A 116 -11.29 -15.29 13.56
CA GLN A 116 -10.50 -14.06 13.49
C GLN A 116 -10.56 -13.51 12.07
N CYS A 117 -10.82 -12.22 11.90
CA CYS A 117 -10.86 -11.59 10.58
C CYS A 117 -10.32 -10.16 10.59
N PHE A 118 -9.34 -9.90 9.73
CA PHE A 118 -8.71 -8.59 9.58
C PHE A 118 -8.24 -8.34 8.14
N ILE A 119 -8.02 -7.07 7.80
CA ILE A 119 -7.50 -6.67 6.48
C ILE A 119 -6.01 -7.02 6.41
N VAL A 120 -5.58 -7.53 5.27
CA VAL A 120 -4.17 -7.70 4.92
C VAL A 120 -3.85 -6.91 3.66
N LYS A 121 -2.62 -6.40 3.56
CA LYS A 121 -2.15 -5.66 2.39
C LYS A 121 -1.45 -6.63 1.43
N PRO A 122 -1.83 -6.70 0.16
CA PRO A 122 -1.08 -7.49 -0.81
C PRO A 122 0.34 -6.96 -0.99
N VAL A 123 1.30 -7.88 -1.13
CA VAL A 123 2.68 -7.56 -1.49
C VAL A 123 2.79 -7.63 -3.01
N MET A 124 3.12 -6.50 -3.63
CA MET A 124 3.25 -6.39 -5.07
C MET A 124 4.33 -7.34 -5.59
N ASN A 125 4.00 -8.16 -6.57
CA ASN A 125 4.94 -9.03 -7.27
C ASN A 125 5.04 -8.59 -8.73
N LEU A 126 6.07 -7.80 -9.05
CA LEU A 126 6.24 -7.30 -10.42
C LEU A 126 6.85 -8.36 -11.33
N PRO A 127 6.29 -8.55 -12.53
CA PRO A 127 6.92 -9.32 -13.59
C PRO A 127 8.39 -8.89 -13.83
N PRO A 128 9.33 -9.83 -14.04
CA PRO A 128 10.76 -9.51 -14.20
C PRO A 128 11.05 -8.51 -15.33
N ASN A 129 10.23 -8.51 -16.38
CA ASN A 129 10.34 -7.59 -17.52
C ASN A 129 9.97 -6.14 -17.19
N TYR A 130 9.37 -5.86 -16.04
CA TYR A 130 9.07 -4.51 -15.55
C TYR A 130 10.05 -4.00 -14.50
N LYS A 131 10.88 -4.89 -13.95
CA LYS A 131 11.87 -4.50 -12.94
C LYS A 131 12.81 -3.43 -13.50
N ASP A 132 13.06 -2.40 -12.69
CA ASP A 132 13.96 -1.28 -12.99
C ASP A 132 13.60 -0.45 -14.23
N LYS A 133 12.34 -0.52 -14.67
CA LYS A 133 11.82 0.28 -15.79
C LYS A 133 10.84 1.35 -15.30
N PRO A 134 10.75 2.50 -16.00
CA PRO A 134 9.76 3.53 -15.71
C PRO A 134 8.38 3.09 -16.19
N VAL A 135 7.74 2.19 -15.43
CA VAL A 135 6.40 1.67 -15.75
C VAL A 135 5.33 2.63 -15.21
N PRO A 136 4.37 3.06 -16.05
CA PRO A 136 3.27 3.92 -15.60
C PRO A 136 2.49 3.33 -14.42
N GLU A 137 2.11 4.20 -13.49
CA GLU A 137 1.35 3.86 -12.28
C GLU A 137 0.03 3.14 -12.60
N GLN A 138 -0.63 3.48 -13.70
CA GLN A 138 -1.86 2.81 -14.17
C GLN A 138 -1.64 1.32 -14.43
N ILE A 139 -0.45 0.92 -14.86
CA ILE A 139 -0.06 -0.48 -15.06
C ILE A 139 0.31 -1.11 -13.71
N LEU A 140 1.13 -0.42 -12.90
CA LEU A 140 1.59 -0.91 -11.59
C LEU A 140 0.42 -1.18 -10.62
N ASN A 141 -0.61 -0.34 -10.66
CA ASN A 141 -1.81 -0.47 -9.84
C ASN A 141 -2.50 -1.84 -9.99
N TYR A 142 -2.41 -2.49 -11.15
CA TYR A 142 -2.90 -3.85 -11.30
C TYR A 142 -2.11 -4.82 -10.41
N TYR A 143 -0.78 -4.83 -10.54
CA TYR A 143 0.11 -5.77 -9.84
C TYR A 143 0.19 -5.53 -8.33
N ARG A 144 -0.15 -4.33 -7.86
CA ARG A 144 -0.25 -4.06 -6.42
C ARG A 144 -1.32 -4.91 -5.72
N ALA A 145 -2.39 -5.29 -6.41
CA ALA A 145 -3.49 -6.06 -5.82
C ALA A 145 -3.88 -7.32 -6.62
N ASN A 146 -3.17 -7.62 -7.69
CA ASN A 146 -3.39 -8.77 -8.57
C ASN A 146 -2.05 -9.42 -8.92
N GLU A 147 -2.11 -10.71 -9.25
CA GLU A 147 -0.94 -11.58 -9.40
C GLU A 147 -0.10 -11.67 -8.11
N VAL A 148 -0.78 -11.57 -6.96
CA VAL A 148 -0.16 -11.54 -5.63
C VAL A 148 -0.36 -12.86 -4.90
N GLN A 149 0.66 -13.29 -4.17
CA GLN A 149 0.65 -14.52 -3.35
C GLN A 149 1.04 -14.25 -1.89
N GLN A 150 1.63 -13.08 -1.63
CA GLN A 150 2.09 -12.66 -0.32
C GLN A 150 1.26 -11.48 0.17
N PHE A 151 1.00 -11.46 1.47
CA PHE A 151 0.16 -10.46 2.13
C PHE A 151 0.75 -10.09 3.48
N THR A 152 0.75 -8.82 3.83
CA THR A 152 1.26 -8.32 5.11
C THR A 152 0.16 -7.79 6.01
N HIS A 153 0.31 -8.02 7.31
CA HIS A 153 -0.46 -7.37 8.36
C HIS A 153 0.51 -6.74 9.35
N SER A 154 0.37 -5.45 9.61
CA SER A 154 1.23 -4.70 10.53
C SER A 154 0.44 -4.32 11.77
N ARG A 155 1.00 -4.63 12.96
CA ARG A 155 0.40 -4.29 14.25
C ARG A 155 1.36 -3.41 15.06
N PRO A 156 0.93 -2.27 15.59
CA PRO A 156 1.77 -1.48 16.47
C PRO A 156 1.93 -2.18 17.83
N VAL A 157 3.16 -2.28 18.29
CA VAL A 157 3.55 -2.83 19.59
C VAL A 157 4.41 -1.79 20.29
N ARG A 158 3.97 -1.31 21.46
CA ARG A 158 4.78 -0.39 22.28
C ARG A 158 5.75 -1.21 23.13
N LYS A 159 7.04 -0.88 23.06
CA LYS A 159 8.09 -1.47 23.90
C LYS A 159 8.76 -0.37 24.72
N GLY A 160 9.11 -0.67 25.97
CA GLY A 160 9.74 0.30 26.87
C GLY A 160 8.76 1.27 27.54
N GLU A 161 9.31 2.30 28.19
CA GLU A 161 8.51 3.32 28.89
C GLU A 161 7.77 4.22 27.89
N LYS A 162 6.56 4.63 28.25
CA LYS A 162 5.77 5.50 27.38
C LYS A 162 6.33 6.92 27.46
N ASP A 163 6.90 7.42 26.38
CA ASP A 163 7.20 8.84 26.22
C ASP A 163 5.89 9.61 25.95
N PRO A 164 5.45 10.51 26.86
CA PRO A 164 4.25 11.32 26.67
C PRO A 164 4.38 12.33 25.53
N ASP A 165 5.60 12.77 25.22
CA ASP A 165 5.90 13.83 24.25
C ASP A 165 6.20 13.26 22.86
N ASN A 166 6.52 11.97 22.74
CA ASN A 166 6.80 11.31 21.47
C ASN A 166 6.28 9.88 21.38
N GLU A 167 5.05 9.72 20.88
CA GLU A 167 4.45 8.39 20.72
C GLU A 167 5.13 7.49 19.68
N PHE A 168 5.97 8.06 18.81
CA PHE A 168 6.64 7.35 17.73
C PHE A 168 7.95 6.71 18.18
N ALA A 169 8.65 7.28 19.16
CA ALA A 169 9.97 6.85 19.59
C ALA A 169 10.02 5.38 20.03
N ASN A 170 8.92 4.88 20.62
CA ASN A 170 8.83 3.54 21.20
C ASN A 170 7.78 2.64 20.50
N MET A 171 7.32 3.05 19.32
CA MET A 171 6.32 2.33 18.53
C MET A 171 6.99 1.38 17.54
N TRP A 172 7.14 0.13 17.95
CA TRP A 172 7.57 -0.96 17.08
C TRP A 172 6.39 -1.45 16.24
N ILE A 173 6.68 -2.02 15.08
CA ILE A 173 5.67 -2.69 14.26
C ILE A 173 6.00 -4.17 14.19
N GLU A 174 5.05 -5.01 14.61
CA GLU A 174 5.07 -6.44 14.31
C GLU A 174 4.42 -6.63 12.94
N ARG A 175 5.22 -7.00 11.93
CA ARG A 175 4.74 -7.28 10.58
C ARG A 175 4.71 -8.78 10.36
N THR A 176 3.53 -9.29 10.02
CA THR A 176 3.35 -10.70 9.66
C THR A 176 3.07 -10.82 8.17
N THR A 177 3.87 -11.63 7.49
CA THR A 177 3.71 -11.96 6.06
C THR A 177 3.11 -13.34 5.92
N TYR A 178 1.98 -13.42 5.22
CA TYR A 178 1.24 -14.62 4.89
C TYR A 178 1.48 -14.96 3.43
N THR A 179 1.93 -16.19 3.15
CA THR A 179 2.07 -16.71 1.78
C THR A 179 1.01 -17.76 1.51
N THR A 180 0.19 -17.56 0.49
CA THR A 180 -0.92 -18.47 0.15
C THR A 180 -0.47 -19.60 -0.77
N ALA A 181 -1.24 -20.69 -0.80
CA ALA A 181 -0.97 -21.85 -1.66
C ALA A 181 -0.92 -21.49 -3.17
N TYR A 182 -1.73 -20.51 -3.59
CA TYR A 182 -1.82 -20.03 -4.97
C TYR A 182 -1.96 -18.51 -4.99
N SER A 183 -1.66 -17.90 -6.13
CA SER A 183 -1.80 -16.46 -6.37
C SER A 183 -3.25 -16.03 -6.59
N PHE A 184 -3.52 -14.75 -6.34
CA PHE A 184 -4.79 -14.11 -6.63
C PHE A 184 -4.69 -13.18 -7.85
N PRO A 185 -5.72 -13.08 -8.70
CA PRO A 185 -6.92 -13.92 -8.69
C PRO A 185 -6.59 -15.36 -9.11
N GLY A 186 -7.35 -16.33 -8.61
CA GLY A 186 -7.21 -17.74 -8.98
C GLY A 186 -8.57 -18.40 -9.19
N ILE A 187 -8.59 -19.74 -9.18
CA ILE A 187 -9.83 -20.54 -9.34
C ILE A 187 -10.85 -20.19 -8.24
N LEU A 188 -10.37 -19.99 -7.01
CA LEU A 188 -11.17 -19.62 -5.85
C LEU A 188 -10.89 -18.18 -5.42
N LYS A 189 -11.83 -17.62 -4.65
CA LYS A 189 -11.67 -16.31 -4.00
C LYS A 189 -10.94 -16.41 -2.65
N TRP A 190 -10.52 -17.60 -2.24
CA TRP A 190 -9.73 -17.79 -1.05
C TRP A 190 -8.75 -18.92 -1.21
N PHE A 191 -7.60 -18.78 -0.55
CA PHE A 191 -6.56 -19.81 -0.51
C PHE A 191 -5.99 -19.93 0.89
N GLU A 192 -5.66 -21.16 1.27
CA GLU A 192 -5.00 -21.46 2.54
C GLU A 192 -3.61 -20.81 2.58
N VAL A 193 -3.26 -20.24 3.72
CA VAL A 193 -1.92 -19.79 4.01
C VAL A 193 -1.04 -21.00 4.28
N LYS A 194 0.09 -21.10 3.57
CA LYS A 194 1.06 -22.19 3.71
C LYS A 194 2.29 -21.81 4.50
N GLN A 195 2.63 -20.52 4.52
CA GLN A 195 3.77 -20.00 5.26
C GLN A 195 3.40 -18.69 5.94
N VAL A 196 3.85 -18.54 7.17
CA VAL A 196 3.72 -17.33 7.97
C VAL A 196 5.10 -16.97 8.48
N THR A 197 5.52 -15.73 8.25
CA THR A 197 6.77 -15.18 8.80
C THR A 197 6.44 -13.88 9.53
N THR A 198 7.07 -13.67 10.69
CA THR A 198 6.87 -12.46 11.49
C THR A 198 8.21 -11.80 11.71
N GLU A 199 8.24 -10.49 11.52
CA GLU A 199 9.40 -9.64 11.76
C GLU A 199 8.98 -8.44 12.62
N GLU A 200 9.95 -7.90 13.36
CA GLU A 200 9.78 -6.68 14.12
C GLU A 200 10.52 -5.55 13.40
N ILE A 201 9.82 -4.44 13.20
CA ILE A 201 10.34 -3.25 12.54
C ILE A 201 10.51 -2.20 13.62
N SER A 202 11.71 -1.62 13.68
CA SER A 202 12.05 -0.61 14.67
C SER A 202 11.27 0.69 14.42
N PRO A 203 11.11 1.53 15.46
CA PRO A 203 10.56 2.88 15.31
C PRO A 203 11.22 3.70 14.20
N LEU A 204 12.55 3.62 14.07
CA LEU A 204 13.33 4.32 13.05
C LEU A 204 13.05 3.76 11.65
N GLU A 205 13.04 2.43 11.49
CA GLU A 205 12.72 1.78 10.21
C GLU A 205 11.29 2.11 9.77
N ASN A 206 10.33 2.10 10.69
CA ASN A 206 8.96 2.49 10.43
C ASN A 206 8.85 3.97 10.02
N ALA A 207 9.66 4.87 10.59
CA ALA A 207 9.72 6.27 10.18
C ALA A 207 10.25 6.43 8.75
N ILE A 208 11.29 5.66 8.38
CA ILE A 208 11.85 5.63 7.03
C ILE A 208 10.80 5.14 6.03
N GLU A 209 10.19 3.97 6.27
CA GLU A 209 9.13 3.43 5.42
C GLU A 209 7.97 4.42 5.26
N THR A 210 7.60 5.11 6.34
CA THR A 210 6.52 6.11 6.31
C THR A 210 6.88 7.30 5.43
N MET A 211 8.12 7.79 5.51
CA MET A 211 8.62 8.87 4.66
C MET A 211 8.70 8.45 3.19
N GLU A 212 9.24 7.27 2.91
CA GLU A 212 9.34 6.70 1.56
C GLU A 212 7.96 6.56 0.89
N LEU A 213 7.01 5.93 1.59
CA LEU A 213 5.64 5.77 1.09
C LEU A 213 4.95 7.12 0.88
N THR A 214 5.26 8.13 1.68
CA THR A 214 4.70 9.48 1.52
C THR A 214 5.30 10.16 0.30
N ASN A 215 6.62 10.04 0.10
CA ASN A 215 7.32 10.57 -1.06
C ASN A 215 6.86 9.89 -2.37
N GLU A 216 6.65 8.57 -2.34
CA GLU A 216 6.09 7.81 -3.48
C GLU A 216 4.68 8.32 -3.81
N LYS A 217 3.82 8.54 -2.82
CA LYS A 217 2.47 9.09 -3.03
C LYS A 217 2.50 10.48 -3.67
N ILE A 218 3.40 11.37 -3.23
CA ILE A 218 3.56 12.70 -3.84
C ILE A 218 4.00 12.55 -5.29
N THR A 219 4.99 11.69 -5.54
CA THR A 219 5.51 11.44 -6.89
C THR A 219 4.41 10.94 -7.82
N ASN A 220 3.62 9.96 -7.38
CA ASN A 220 2.57 9.37 -8.18
C ASN A 220 1.45 10.36 -8.51
N ILE A 221 1.01 11.18 -7.55
CA ILE A 221 -0.03 12.19 -7.82
C ILE A 221 0.46 13.32 -8.72
N VAL A 222 1.73 13.73 -8.57
CA VAL A 222 2.38 14.71 -9.44
C VAL A 222 2.41 14.19 -10.87
N GLN A 223 2.92 12.99 -11.08
CA GLN A 223 2.99 12.37 -12.40
C GLN A 223 1.60 12.20 -13.03
N GLN A 224 0.59 11.77 -12.26
CA GLN A 224 -0.79 11.68 -12.73
C GLN A 224 -1.30 13.03 -13.27
N HIS A 225 -1.07 14.13 -12.56
CA HIS A 225 -1.46 15.46 -13.01
C HIS A 225 -0.64 15.98 -14.20
N MET A 226 0.62 15.56 -14.34
CA MET A 226 1.43 15.87 -15.53
C MET A 226 0.88 15.18 -16.78
N TRP A 227 0.43 13.93 -16.65
CA TRP A 227 -0.17 13.18 -17.76
C TRP A 227 -1.62 13.61 -18.07
N ASP A 228 -2.41 13.91 -17.04
CA ASP A 228 -3.80 14.34 -17.18
C ASP A 228 -4.10 15.62 -16.39
N ARG A 229 -4.08 16.73 -17.13
CA ARG A 229 -4.38 18.06 -16.59
C ARG A 229 -5.87 18.24 -16.22
N SER A 230 -6.76 17.37 -16.67
CA SER A 230 -8.19 17.43 -16.34
C SER A 230 -8.53 16.88 -14.94
N LEU A 231 -7.60 16.12 -14.33
CA LEU A 231 -7.82 15.51 -13.02
C LEU A 231 -8.18 16.55 -11.94
N PRO A 232 -9.18 16.27 -11.08
CA PRO A 232 -9.55 17.15 -9.97
C PRO A 232 -8.35 17.44 -9.05
N VAL A 233 -8.17 18.69 -8.64
CA VAL A 233 -7.03 19.10 -7.80
C VAL A 233 -7.20 18.73 -6.32
N HIS A 234 -8.42 18.45 -5.87
CA HIS A 234 -8.74 18.21 -4.45
C HIS A 234 -7.89 17.11 -3.77
N PRO A 235 -7.66 15.93 -4.39
CA PRO A 235 -6.76 14.92 -3.81
C PRO A 235 -5.33 15.43 -3.61
N LEU A 236 -4.81 16.24 -4.55
CA LEU A 236 -3.50 16.88 -4.42
C LEU A 236 -3.52 17.91 -3.30
N SER A 237 -4.55 18.75 -3.21
CA SER A 237 -4.71 19.74 -2.13
C SER A 237 -4.70 19.09 -0.74
N MET A 238 -5.43 17.98 -0.57
CA MET A 238 -5.46 17.24 0.70
C MET A 238 -4.09 16.67 1.05
N LEU A 239 -3.42 16.03 0.08
CA LEU A 239 -2.10 15.42 0.31
C LEU A 239 -1.06 16.49 0.69
N LEU A 240 -0.97 17.57 -0.08
CA LEU A 240 -0.04 18.66 0.20
C LEU A 240 -0.32 19.30 1.56
N SER A 241 -1.59 19.55 1.90
CA SER A 241 -1.95 20.15 3.19
C SER A 241 -1.55 19.28 4.37
N GLY A 242 -1.78 17.96 4.28
CA GLY A 242 -1.43 17.03 5.34
C GLY A 242 0.06 16.89 5.61
N ILE A 243 0.91 17.23 4.64
CA ILE A 243 2.37 17.12 4.74
C ILE A 243 3.01 18.47 5.10
N VAL A 244 2.57 19.55 4.45
CA VAL A 244 3.15 20.89 4.61
C VAL A 244 2.70 21.56 5.90
N ASP A 245 1.49 21.25 6.38
CA ASP A 245 0.91 21.83 7.60
C ASP A 245 0.33 20.71 8.51
N PRO A 246 1.19 19.85 9.10
CA PRO A 246 0.77 18.67 9.85
C PRO A 246 0.33 19.00 11.28
N ALA A 247 -0.61 19.92 11.44
CA ALA A 247 -1.03 20.48 12.73
C ALA A 247 -1.55 19.46 13.77
N VAL A 248 -2.01 18.28 13.31
CA VAL A 248 -2.57 17.23 14.19
C VAL A 248 -1.50 16.20 14.59
N MET A 249 -0.70 15.74 13.63
CA MET A 249 0.22 14.61 13.83
C MET A 249 1.69 15.03 13.98
N GLY A 250 2.02 16.33 13.92
CA GLY A 250 3.38 16.86 14.14
C GLY A 250 4.40 16.64 13.00
N GLY A 251 4.08 15.81 12.01
CA GLY A 251 4.91 15.55 10.83
C GLY A 251 6.27 14.94 11.18
N PHE A 252 7.26 15.14 10.30
CA PHE A 252 8.60 14.58 10.51
C PHE A 252 9.33 15.16 11.72
N THR A 253 8.85 16.27 12.31
CA THR A 253 9.48 16.84 13.52
C THR A 253 9.45 15.90 14.72
N ASN A 254 8.48 14.96 14.75
CA ASN A 254 8.48 13.89 15.75
C ASN A 254 9.63 12.91 15.56
N TYR A 255 10.03 12.65 14.31
CA TYR A 255 11.20 11.83 14.01
C TYR A 255 12.49 12.54 14.41
N GLU A 256 12.59 13.87 14.18
CA GLU A 256 13.74 14.66 14.63
C GLU A 256 13.91 14.57 16.15
N LYS A 257 12.81 14.74 16.91
CA LYS A 257 12.80 14.66 18.38
C LYS A 257 13.09 13.25 18.90
N ALA A 258 12.76 12.21 18.14
CA ALA A 258 13.01 10.82 18.53
C ALA A 258 14.46 10.41 18.24
N PHE A 259 14.89 10.55 16.98
CA PHE A 259 16.04 9.84 16.44
C PHE A 259 17.25 10.73 16.17
N PHE A 260 17.08 12.06 16.10
CA PHE A 260 18.18 12.99 15.79
C PHE A 260 18.74 13.69 17.03
N THR A 261 18.45 13.15 18.22
CA THR A 261 19.03 13.66 19.46
C THR A 261 20.45 13.14 19.64
N GLU A 262 21.32 13.93 20.26
CA GLU A 262 22.69 13.51 20.55
C GLU A 262 22.72 12.25 21.43
N LYS A 263 21.75 12.13 22.36
CA LYS A 263 21.56 10.94 23.18
C LYS A 263 21.29 9.69 22.33
N TYR A 264 20.32 9.74 21.42
CA TYR A 264 19.98 8.59 20.56
C TYR A 264 21.18 8.17 19.69
N LEU A 265 21.89 9.15 19.11
CA LEU A 265 23.07 8.90 18.27
C LEU A 265 24.22 8.22 19.03
N GLN A 266 24.40 8.54 20.31
CA GLN A 266 25.41 7.91 21.16
C GLN A 266 24.98 6.51 21.63
N GLU A 267 23.68 6.30 21.91
CA GLU A 267 23.13 5.03 22.38
C GLU A 267 22.96 3.99 21.25
N HIS A 268 22.78 4.44 20.00
CA HIS A 268 22.51 3.59 18.83
C HIS A 268 23.47 3.88 17.65
N PRO A 269 24.79 3.67 17.81
CA PRO A 269 25.76 3.91 16.73
C PRO A 269 25.52 3.03 15.49
N GLU A 270 24.89 1.86 15.64
CA GLU A 270 24.52 0.94 14.57
C GLU A 270 23.45 1.50 13.61
N ASP A 271 22.66 2.48 14.05
CA ASP A 271 21.57 3.05 13.27
C ASP A 271 22.02 4.22 12.38
N GLN A 272 23.31 4.57 12.38
CA GLN A 272 23.84 5.75 11.68
C GLN A 272 23.43 5.81 10.20
N ASP A 273 23.53 4.68 9.47
CA ASP A 273 23.15 4.62 8.05
C ASP A 273 21.64 4.85 7.84
N LYS A 274 20.80 4.30 8.74
CA LYS A 274 19.34 4.48 8.71
C LYS A 274 18.95 5.93 9.02
N ILE A 275 19.67 6.57 9.93
CA ILE A 275 19.46 7.98 10.28
C ILE A 275 19.77 8.87 9.07
N GLU A 276 20.89 8.63 8.38
CA GLU A 276 21.22 9.38 7.17
C GLU A 276 20.20 9.13 6.05
N LEU A 277 19.72 7.89 5.90
CA LEU A 277 18.63 7.58 4.97
C LEU A 277 17.35 8.35 5.32
N LEU A 278 16.96 8.42 6.59
CA LEU A 278 15.78 9.18 7.02
C LEU A 278 15.93 10.68 6.71
N LYS A 279 17.10 11.27 6.98
CA LYS A 279 17.41 12.66 6.64
C LYS A 279 17.30 12.89 5.13
N GLN A 280 17.84 11.97 4.32
CA GLN A 280 17.75 12.02 2.87
C GLN A 280 16.29 11.98 2.40
N GLN A 281 15.44 11.12 2.99
CA GLN A 281 14.01 11.07 2.64
C GLN A 281 13.27 12.37 2.98
N ILE A 282 13.62 13.02 4.10
CA ILE A 282 13.08 14.34 4.47
C ILE A 282 13.52 15.41 3.45
N ALA A 283 14.78 15.39 3.02
CA ALA A 283 15.30 16.35 2.05
C ALA A 283 14.70 16.14 0.64
N ILE A 284 14.55 14.89 0.17
CA ILE A 284 13.92 14.55 -1.12
C ILE A 284 12.45 14.98 -1.18
N GLN A 285 11.76 15.03 -0.04
CA GLN A 285 10.37 15.47 0.00
C GLN A 285 10.20 16.93 -0.47
N MET A 286 11.21 17.79 -0.28
CA MET A 286 11.11 19.22 -0.62
C MET A 286 10.90 19.49 -2.11
N PRO A 287 11.74 18.99 -3.03
CA PRO A 287 11.49 19.20 -4.45
C PRO A 287 10.21 18.50 -4.95
N LEU A 288 9.81 17.36 -4.36
CA LEU A 288 8.54 16.70 -4.68
C LEU A 288 7.33 17.57 -4.31
N LEU A 289 7.35 18.16 -3.11
CA LEU A 289 6.33 19.10 -2.66
C LEU A 289 6.34 20.38 -3.50
N ALA A 290 7.52 20.88 -3.91
CA ALA A 290 7.62 22.05 -4.78
C ALA A 290 6.88 21.81 -6.10
N GLU A 291 7.06 20.65 -6.72
CA GLU A 291 6.38 20.30 -7.96
C GLU A 291 4.87 20.12 -7.77
N GLY A 292 4.45 19.46 -6.69
CA GLY A 292 3.04 19.36 -6.33
C GLY A 292 2.37 20.73 -6.11
N ILE A 293 3.03 21.65 -5.41
CA ILE A 293 2.53 23.02 -5.19
C ILE A 293 2.50 23.80 -6.50
N ARG A 294 3.49 23.64 -7.37
CA ARG A 294 3.53 24.26 -8.70
C ARG A 294 2.30 23.85 -9.52
N ILE A 295 2.04 22.53 -9.62
CA ILE A 295 0.85 21.97 -10.30
C ILE A 295 -0.45 22.47 -9.65
N HIS A 296 -0.51 22.53 -8.32
CA HIS A 296 -1.66 23.06 -7.61
C HIS A 296 -1.92 24.54 -7.98
N GLY A 297 -0.87 25.34 -8.14
CA GLY A 297 -0.97 26.73 -8.58
C GLY A 297 -1.45 26.91 -10.02
N GLU A 298 -1.12 25.98 -10.92
CA GLU A 298 -1.63 25.99 -12.30
C GLU A 298 -3.14 25.74 -12.39
N LYS A 299 -3.72 25.07 -11.39
CA LYS A 299 -5.16 24.71 -11.32
C LYS A 299 -5.95 25.63 -10.40
N LEU A 300 -5.44 26.82 -10.11
CA LEU A 300 -6.02 27.72 -9.12
C LEU A 300 -7.40 28.22 -9.54
N THR A 301 -8.34 28.19 -8.60
CA THR A 301 -9.63 28.88 -8.69
C THR A 301 -9.71 29.92 -7.58
N GLU A 302 -10.60 30.91 -7.70
CA GLU A 302 -10.79 31.93 -6.66
C GLU A 302 -11.11 31.30 -5.28
N GLN A 303 -11.82 30.16 -5.26
CA GLN A 303 -12.14 29.44 -4.02
C GLN A 303 -10.91 28.76 -3.40
N LEU A 304 -9.95 28.31 -4.21
CA LEU A 304 -8.74 27.62 -3.75
C LEU A 304 -7.58 28.57 -3.44
N LYS A 305 -7.68 29.85 -3.84
CA LYS A 305 -6.63 30.84 -3.65
C LYS A 305 -6.15 30.98 -2.19
N PRO A 306 -7.03 31.10 -1.17
CA PRO A 306 -6.57 31.20 0.22
C PRO A 306 -5.83 29.94 0.69
N LEU A 307 -6.26 28.76 0.25
CA LEU A 307 -5.60 27.50 0.57
C LEU A 307 -4.21 27.41 -0.08
N HIS A 308 -4.10 27.77 -1.35
CA HIS A 308 -2.82 27.77 -2.07
C HIS A 308 -1.81 28.75 -1.47
N GLU A 309 -2.26 29.94 -1.08
CA GLU A 309 -1.41 30.94 -0.40
C GLU A 309 -0.87 30.40 0.93
N ARG A 310 -1.73 29.75 1.73
CA ARG A 310 -1.31 29.08 2.97
C ARG A 310 -0.31 27.97 2.70
N LEU A 311 -0.59 27.07 1.76
CA LEU A 311 0.32 25.99 1.37
C LEU A 311 1.69 26.52 0.96
N THR A 312 1.71 27.58 0.14
CA THR A 312 2.95 28.21 -0.33
C THR A 312 3.73 28.86 0.81
N ALA A 313 3.05 29.52 1.75
CA ALA A 313 3.68 30.14 2.90
C ALA A 313 4.31 29.10 3.84
N CYS A 314 3.53 28.08 4.24
CA CYS A 314 4.01 26.99 5.07
C CYS A 314 5.15 26.21 4.40
N PHE A 315 5.05 25.95 3.08
CA PHE A 315 6.11 25.28 2.35
C PHE A 315 7.41 26.10 2.29
N LYS A 316 7.33 27.43 2.13
CA LYS A 316 8.53 28.30 2.16
C LYS A 316 9.26 28.21 3.49
N GLU A 317 8.53 28.18 4.60
CA GLU A 317 9.11 28.01 5.93
C GLU A 317 9.71 26.60 6.11
N LEU A 318 8.95 25.58 5.75
CA LEU A 318 9.37 24.18 5.83
C LEU A 318 10.64 23.92 5.02
N ARG A 319 10.65 24.36 3.75
CA ARG A 319 11.79 24.23 2.84
C ARG A 319 13.02 24.93 3.39
N ARG A 320 12.89 26.15 3.90
CA ARG A 320 14.02 26.87 4.51
C ARG A 320 14.60 26.11 5.71
N LYS A 321 13.75 25.52 6.56
CA LYS A 321 14.19 24.71 7.70
C LYS A 321 14.96 23.47 7.21
N VAL A 322 14.36 22.72 6.29
CA VAL A 322 14.93 21.46 5.77
C VAL A 322 16.23 21.70 5.02
N GLU A 323 16.29 22.67 4.10
CA GLU A 323 17.51 22.97 3.34
C GLU A 323 18.65 23.43 4.24
N LYS A 324 18.36 24.15 5.33
CA LYS A 324 19.35 24.55 6.32
C LYS A 324 19.92 23.36 7.12
N GLN A 325 19.08 22.37 7.44
CA GLN A 325 19.45 21.25 8.32
C GLN A 325 20.01 20.05 7.56
N TYR A 326 19.48 19.76 6.36
CA TYR A 326 19.73 18.54 5.61
C TYR A 326 20.32 18.80 4.22
N GLY A 327 20.52 20.06 3.84
CA GLY A 327 21.03 20.44 2.53
C GLY A 327 19.96 20.51 1.44
N VAL A 328 20.37 20.93 0.25
CA VAL A 328 19.48 21.09 -0.91
C VAL A 328 19.56 19.85 -1.79
N ILE A 329 18.41 19.27 -2.11
CA ILE A 329 18.27 18.19 -3.10
C ILE A 329 17.45 18.71 -4.28
N THR A 330 17.95 18.49 -5.49
CA THR A 330 17.24 18.77 -6.73
C THR A 330 16.90 17.45 -7.41
N LEU A 331 15.67 17.33 -7.94
CA LEU A 331 15.30 16.21 -8.82
C LEU A 331 16.08 16.39 -10.14
N VAL A 332 16.86 15.38 -10.52
CA VAL A 332 17.59 15.33 -11.79
C VAL A 332 16.68 14.81 -12.90
#